data_AF-A0A261BM29-F1
#
_entry.id   AF-A0A261BM29-F1
#
_cell.length_a   1.000
_cell.length_b   1.000
_cell.length_c   1.000
_cell.angle_alpha   90.00
_cell.angle_beta   90.00
_cell.angle_gamma   90.00
#
_symmetry.space_group_name_H-M   'P 1'
#
loop_
_entity.id
_entity.type
_entity.pdbx_description
1 polymer ?
#
loop_
_entity_poly.entity_id
_entity_poly.type
_entity_poly.pdbx_seq_one_letter_code
_entity_poly.pdbx_strand_id
1 'polypeptide(L)'
;MMNIEEILPELFGEKRVYYCQRCLNHGLREKRKNHKLSCSFRFCQCSNCIMVERRRQLNSRLMQIEGSQEDKKTSPPLTTLTMALTTSSEEDQMECTISFFATERFIFAVRIAMDRLPRILERRPNCQRCAQHSVVNRLKGHKRACPFRDCFCAKCQVVVERQKLMADQIKLRRRQKREKNNLNSEREAPMTHSLTPSPTG
;
A
#
# COMPACT_ATOMS: atom_id res chain seq x y z
N MET A 1 29.72 -25.63 22.36
CA MET A 1 28.68 -24.71 21.86
C MET A 1 29.41 -23.66 21.05
N MET A 2 29.20 -23.60 19.74
CA MET A 2 29.92 -22.64 18.89
C MET A 2 29.32 -21.24 19.11
N ASN A 3 30.20 -20.29 19.41
CA ASN A 3 29.86 -18.91 19.72
C ASN A 3 29.42 -18.22 18.41
N ILE A 4 28.21 -17.67 18.41
CA ILE A 4 27.60 -17.06 17.22
C ILE A 4 28.36 -15.80 16.74
N GLU A 5 29.28 -15.30 17.56
CA GLU A 5 30.09 -14.11 17.31
C GLU A 5 31.18 -14.31 16.25
N GLU A 6 31.51 -15.55 15.85
CA GLU A 6 32.59 -15.82 14.87
C GLU A 6 32.13 -15.88 13.41
N ILE A 7 30.81 -15.89 13.12
CA ILE A 7 30.31 -16.12 11.75
C ILE A 7 30.18 -14.83 10.93
N LEU A 8 30.16 -13.63 11.54
CA LEU A 8 30.06 -12.36 10.82
C LEU A 8 30.88 -11.22 11.46
N PRO A 9 32.16 -11.06 11.07
CA PRO A 9 32.94 -9.85 11.38
C PRO A 9 32.29 -8.57 10.83
N GLU A 10 31.44 -8.69 9.80
CA GLU A 10 30.79 -7.57 9.10
C GLU A 10 29.57 -6.98 9.83
N LEU A 11 29.04 -7.64 10.87
CA LEU A 11 27.87 -7.12 11.61
C LEU A 11 28.22 -6.15 12.74
N PHE A 12 29.50 -6.02 13.12
CA PHE A 12 29.96 -5.11 14.17
C PHE A 12 31.08 -4.15 13.71
N GLY A 13 31.14 -3.83 12.41
CA GLY A 13 32.30 -3.15 11.82
C GLY A 13 32.22 -1.67 11.46
N GLU A 14 31.06 -1.10 11.09
CA GLU A 14 30.98 0.33 10.71
C GLU A 14 29.60 0.95 11.02
N LYS A 15 29.57 1.96 11.89
CA LYS A 15 28.34 2.69 12.23
C LYS A 15 27.80 3.39 10.98
N ARG A 16 26.64 2.94 10.46
CA ARG A 16 25.96 3.58 9.31
C ARG A 16 25.78 5.08 9.56
N VAL A 17 26.43 5.91 8.73
CA VAL A 17 26.32 7.36 8.78
C VAL A 17 25.08 7.80 8.00
N TYR A 18 24.11 8.38 8.70
CA TYR A 18 22.90 8.92 8.08
C TYR A 18 23.07 10.40 7.73
N TYR A 19 22.66 10.78 6.51
CA TYR A 19 22.74 12.16 5.99
C TYR A 19 21.41 12.91 6.11
N CYS A 20 21.48 14.24 6.16
CA CYS A 20 20.31 15.12 6.17
C CYS A 20 19.61 15.11 4.80
N GLN A 21 18.42 14.51 4.75
CA GLN A 21 17.63 14.44 3.51
C GLN A 21 17.29 15.81 2.89
N ARG A 22 17.12 16.86 3.71
CA ARG A 22 16.89 18.22 3.19
C ARG A 22 18.12 18.73 2.43
N CYS A 23 19.33 18.55 2.97
CA CYS A 23 20.56 18.92 2.29
C CYS A 23 20.79 18.10 1.01
N LEU A 24 20.50 16.80 1.04
CA LEU A 24 20.64 15.93 -0.13
C LEU A 24 19.76 16.38 -1.30
N ASN A 25 18.55 16.85 -1.02
CA ASN A 25 17.64 17.38 -2.06
C ASN A 25 18.18 18.64 -2.77
N HIS A 26 19.15 19.32 -2.16
CA HIS A 26 19.82 20.49 -2.70
C HIS A 26 21.29 20.22 -3.06
N GLY A 27 21.69 18.94 -3.12
CA GLY A 27 23.04 18.52 -3.52
C GLY A 27 24.11 18.57 -2.42
N LEU A 28 23.76 18.91 -1.17
CA LEU A 28 24.71 18.96 -0.06
C LEU A 28 24.68 17.67 0.79
N ARG A 29 25.86 17.16 1.16
CA ARG A 29 26.02 15.91 1.94
C ARG A 29 26.37 16.19 3.40
N GLU A 30 25.41 16.71 4.14
CA GLU A 30 25.57 16.99 5.57
C GLU A 30 25.18 15.80 6.46
N LYS A 31 25.99 15.50 7.48
CA LYS A 31 25.69 14.43 8.46
C LYS A 31 24.45 14.82 9.27
N ARG A 32 23.52 13.89 9.50
CA ARG A 32 22.24 14.18 10.18
C ARG A 32 22.40 14.48 11.67
N LYS A 33 23.36 13.84 12.35
CA LYS A 33 23.58 13.98 13.80
C LYS A 33 23.90 15.45 14.10
N ASN A 34 23.16 16.06 15.04
CA ASN A 34 23.32 17.45 15.51
C ASN A 34 23.11 18.56 14.45
N HIS A 35 22.76 18.24 13.20
CA HIS A 35 22.63 19.21 12.10
C HIS A 35 21.24 19.86 11.98
N LYS A 36 20.25 19.45 12.79
CA LYS A 36 18.85 19.87 12.64
C LYS A 36 18.66 21.39 12.70
N LEU A 37 19.39 22.09 13.56
CA LEU A 37 19.28 23.54 13.76
C LEU A 37 20.20 24.34 12.81
N SER A 38 21.37 23.80 12.48
CA SER A 38 22.34 24.42 11.57
C SER A 38 22.05 24.16 10.07
N CYS A 39 20.97 23.46 9.74
CA CYS A 39 20.62 23.15 8.36
C CYS A 39 20.15 24.41 7.60
N SER A 40 20.88 24.80 6.55
CA SER A 40 20.53 25.91 5.66
C SER A 40 19.16 25.74 4.99
N PHE A 41 18.71 24.50 4.80
CA PHE A 41 17.41 24.18 4.19
C PHE A 41 16.34 23.77 5.21
N ARG A 42 16.54 24.11 6.49
CA ARG A 42 15.60 23.80 7.59
C ARG A 42 14.18 24.28 7.28
N PHE A 43 14.04 25.46 6.69
CA PHE A 43 12.77 26.09 6.36
C PHE A 43 12.46 26.09 4.86
N CYS A 44 13.21 25.32 4.06
CA CYS A 44 12.98 25.26 2.62
C CYS A 44 11.59 24.67 2.31
N GLN A 45 10.85 25.35 1.42
CA GLN A 45 9.49 25.01 0.98
C GLN A 45 9.43 24.49 -0.47
N CYS A 46 10.56 24.04 -1.04
CA CYS A 46 10.53 23.42 -2.37
C CYS A 46 9.75 22.09 -2.33
N SER A 47 9.24 21.65 -3.48
CA SER A 47 8.46 20.41 -3.62
C SER A 47 9.16 19.20 -2.96
N ASN A 48 10.46 19.02 -3.21
CA ASN A 48 11.24 17.91 -2.64
C ASN A 48 11.31 17.96 -1.10
N CYS A 49 11.49 19.15 -0.50
CA CYS A 49 11.57 19.32 0.95
C CYS A 49 10.19 19.22 1.63
N ILE A 50 9.12 19.67 0.99
CA ILE A 50 7.74 19.43 1.44
C ILE A 50 7.44 17.93 1.48
N MET A 51 7.83 17.18 0.44
CA MET A 51 7.63 15.73 0.39
C MET A 51 8.39 15.00 1.51
N VAL A 52 9.59 15.45 1.87
CA VAL A 52 10.35 14.91 3.02
C VAL A 52 9.61 15.15 4.34
N GLU A 53 9.01 16.32 4.54
CA GLU A 53 8.25 16.63 5.76
C GLU A 53 6.96 15.82 5.85
N ARG A 54 6.18 15.77 4.76
CA ARG A 54 4.97 14.93 4.69
C ARG A 54 5.27 13.46 4.96
N ARG A 55 6.38 12.93 4.39
CA ARG A 55 6.82 11.55 4.67
C ARG A 55 7.14 11.33 6.14
N ARG A 56 7.81 12.28 6.81
CA ARG A 56 8.12 12.19 8.24
C ARG A 56 6.84 12.17 9.07
N GLN A 57 5.87 13.04 8.76
CA GLN A 57 4.57 13.05 9.43
C GLN A 57 3.82 11.73 9.28
N LEU A 58 3.81 11.15 8.08
CA LEU A 58 3.20 9.83 7.86
C LEU A 58 3.88 8.73 8.67
N ASN A 59 5.22 8.69 8.69
CA ASN A 59 5.95 7.71 9.50
C ASN A 59 5.66 7.86 11.01
N SER A 60 5.54 9.10 11.51
CA SER A 60 5.15 9.33 12.90
C SER A 60 3.73 8.83 13.20
N ARG A 61 2.78 9.05 12.28
CA ARG A 61 1.41 8.54 12.41
C ARG A 61 1.35 7.01 12.34
N LEU A 62 2.16 6.37 11.50
CA LEU A 62 2.26 4.91 11.44
C LEU A 62 2.73 4.33 12.77
N MET A 63 3.77 4.92 13.38
CA MET A 63 4.25 4.50 14.70
C MET A 63 3.18 4.65 15.80
N GLN A 64 2.32 5.68 15.74
CA GLN A 64 1.21 5.87 16.68
C GLN A 64 0.11 4.80 16.52
N ILE A 65 -0.19 4.41 15.28
CA ILE A 65 -1.17 3.36 14.99
C ILE A 65 -0.63 1.99 15.41
N GLU A 66 0.64 1.71 15.12
CA GLU A 66 1.30 0.46 15.52
C GLU A 66 1.40 0.32 17.05
N GLY A 67 1.69 1.42 17.77
CA GLY A 67 1.71 1.43 19.23
C GLY A 67 0.34 1.34 19.89
N SER A 68 -0.74 1.76 19.21
CA SER A 68 -2.11 1.66 19.74
C SER A 68 -2.77 0.29 19.49
N GLN A 69 -2.11 -0.63 18.77
CA GLN A 69 -2.63 -1.96 18.45
C GLN A 69 -2.21 -3.07 19.42
N GLU A 70 -1.33 -2.80 20.38
CA GLU A 70 -0.97 -3.81 21.39
C GLU A 70 -1.98 -3.91 22.55
N ASP A 71 -2.79 -2.87 22.81
CA ASP A 71 -3.70 -2.84 23.96
C ASP A 71 -5.18 -3.18 23.66
N LYS A 72 -5.55 -3.52 22.42
CA LYS A 72 -6.95 -3.82 22.04
C LYS A 72 -7.13 -5.19 21.41
N LYS A 73 -6.74 -6.24 22.13
CA LYS A 73 -7.34 -7.58 21.99
C LYS A 73 -8.13 -7.94 23.24
N THR A 74 -9.28 -7.31 23.44
CA THR A 74 -10.49 -7.91 24.06
C THR A 74 -11.66 -6.97 23.73
N SER A 75 -12.59 -7.43 22.90
CA SER A 75 -13.95 -6.87 22.78
C SER A 75 -14.88 -7.65 23.74
N PRO A 76 -15.96 -7.10 24.33
CA PRO A 76 -17.12 -6.49 23.62
C PRO A 76 -17.85 -5.37 24.45
N PRO A 77 -19.14 -5.02 24.21
CA PRO A 77 -19.80 -4.49 23.01
C PRO A 77 -20.38 -3.05 23.19
N LEU A 78 -20.93 -2.55 22.08
CA LEU A 78 -21.72 -1.34 21.80
C LEU A 78 -22.53 -0.67 22.94
N THR A 79 -22.35 0.64 23.17
CA THR A 79 -23.40 1.62 23.58
C THR A 79 -22.95 3.10 23.51
N THR A 80 -23.64 3.87 22.67
CA THR A 80 -24.36 5.15 22.92
C THR A 80 -23.79 6.30 23.80
N LEU A 81 -24.11 7.54 23.33
CA LEU A 81 -24.16 8.88 24.00
C LEU A 81 -22.81 9.65 24.07
N THR A 82 -22.68 10.97 23.87
CA THR A 82 -23.57 12.13 23.62
C THR A 82 -22.71 13.29 23.10
N MET A 83 -23.34 14.29 22.47
CA MET A 83 -22.76 15.59 22.09
C MET A 83 -22.32 16.42 23.31
N ALA A 84 -21.33 17.30 23.10
CA ALA A 84 -21.17 18.52 23.87
C ALA A 84 -20.80 19.67 22.92
N LEU A 85 -21.68 20.68 22.88
CA LEU A 85 -21.49 21.99 22.25
C LEU A 85 -20.71 22.88 23.21
N THR A 86 -19.80 23.70 22.68
CA THR A 86 -19.49 25.01 23.27
C THR A 86 -19.14 26.02 22.17
N THR A 87 -19.91 27.10 22.17
CA THR A 87 -19.66 28.44 21.61
C THR A 87 -18.32 29.00 22.11
N SER A 88 -17.60 29.95 21.50
CA SER A 88 -17.99 31.28 21.01
C SER A 88 -16.78 32.00 20.41
N SER A 89 -17.00 32.81 19.35
CA SER A 89 -16.42 34.16 19.05
C SER A 89 -14.89 34.28 18.83
N GLU A 90 -14.30 34.99 17.87
CA GLU A 90 -14.70 35.93 16.80
C GLU A 90 -13.49 36.08 15.81
N GLU A 91 -13.79 36.23 14.51
CA GLU A 91 -13.15 37.10 13.49
C GLU A 91 -11.65 36.83 13.11
N ASP A 92 -11.21 36.75 11.85
CA ASP A 92 -11.66 37.36 10.61
C ASP A 92 -10.91 36.74 9.39
N GLN A 93 -11.41 36.98 8.16
CA GLN A 93 -10.76 36.78 6.83
C GLN A 93 -11.06 35.50 6.03
N MET A 94 -12.16 35.59 5.25
CA MET A 94 -12.21 35.39 3.79
C MET A 94 -11.47 34.17 3.19
N GLU A 95 -12.08 32.99 3.19
CA GLU A 95 -11.79 31.95 2.17
C GLU A 95 -13.05 31.17 1.74
N CYS A 96 -13.07 30.85 0.44
CA CYS A 96 -14.10 30.17 -0.34
C CYS A 96 -14.83 29.01 0.36
N THR A 97 -16.16 29.14 0.45
CA THR A 97 -17.09 28.17 1.00
C THR A 97 -17.41 27.05 -0.01
N ILE A 98 -16.69 25.92 0.10
CA ILE A 98 -17.29 24.60 -0.19
C ILE A 98 -17.42 23.90 1.16
N SER A 99 -18.65 23.91 1.67
CA SER A 99 -19.02 23.55 3.04
C SER A 99 -18.62 22.12 3.41
N PHE A 100 -17.79 22.07 4.46
CA PHE A 100 -17.25 20.93 5.17
C PHE A 100 -18.29 20.27 6.11
N PHE A 101 -19.51 19.97 5.64
CA PHE A 101 -20.45 19.13 6.41
C PHE A 101 -21.21 18.15 5.51
N ALA A 102 -20.49 17.47 4.61
CA ALA A 102 -20.96 16.19 4.12
C ALA A 102 -20.84 15.18 5.26
N THR A 103 -21.96 14.89 5.93
CA THR A 103 -22.05 13.83 6.95
C THR A 103 -21.30 12.57 6.49
N GLU A 104 -20.71 11.80 7.41
CA GLU A 104 -20.07 10.51 7.10
C GLU A 104 -20.95 9.62 6.21
N ARG A 105 -22.27 9.75 6.33
CA ARG A 105 -23.27 9.08 5.47
C ARG A 105 -23.27 9.59 4.03
N PHE A 106 -23.06 10.89 3.79
CA PHE A 106 -22.93 11.47 2.45
C PHE A 106 -21.60 11.06 1.80
N ILE A 107 -20.48 11.09 2.53
CA ILE A 107 -19.18 10.60 2.00
C ILE A 107 -19.25 9.11 1.72
N PHE A 108 -19.90 8.33 2.60
CA PHE A 108 -20.12 6.90 2.40
C PHE A 108 -21.09 6.61 1.25
N ALA A 109 -22.17 7.39 1.10
CA ALA A 109 -23.10 7.28 -0.02
C ALA A 109 -22.45 7.68 -1.34
N VAL A 110 -21.62 8.74 -1.37
CA VAL A 110 -20.81 9.12 -2.54
C VAL A 110 -19.79 8.03 -2.85
N ARG A 111 -19.12 7.43 -1.86
CA ARG A 111 -18.23 6.27 -2.08
C ARG A 111 -18.98 5.07 -2.64
N ILE A 112 -20.13 4.71 -2.07
CA ILE A 112 -21.00 3.64 -2.58
C ILE A 112 -21.51 3.95 -3.98
N ALA A 113 -21.91 5.19 -4.26
CA ALA A 113 -22.39 5.62 -5.57
C ALA A 113 -21.25 5.62 -6.60
N MET A 114 -20.04 6.04 -6.23
CA MET A 114 -18.84 5.98 -7.07
C MET A 114 -18.31 4.54 -7.25
N ASP A 115 -18.58 3.63 -6.30
CA ASP A 115 -18.30 2.19 -6.42
C ASP A 115 -19.36 1.43 -7.23
N ARG A 116 -20.59 1.97 -7.33
CA ARG A 116 -21.70 1.46 -8.16
C ARG A 116 -21.78 2.13 -9.54
N LEU A 117 -21.07 3.24 -9.77
CA LEU A 117 -20.83 3.74 -11.11
C LEU A 117 -20.02 2.65 -11.84
N PRO A 118 -20.46 2.20 -13.02
CA PRO A 118 -19.83 1.07 -13.68
C PRO A 118 -18.33 1.32 -13.80
N ARG A 119 -17.54 0.45 -13.18
CA ARG A 119 -16.10 0.24 -13.46
C ARG A 119 -15.90 -0.30 -14.89
N ILE A 120 -16.63 0.28 -15.85
CA ILE A 120 -16.86 -0.13 -17.24
C ILE A 120 -16.74 1.09 -18.17
N LEU A 121 -16.01 2.16 -17.77
CA LEU A 121 -15.17 2.85 -18.75
C LEU A 121 -13.93 1.98 -18.95
N GLU A 122 -14.19 0.86 -19.65
CA GLU A 122 -13.27 0.00 -20.36
C GLU A 122 -11.82 0.07 -19.85
N ARG A 123 -11.43 -0.88 -18.97
CA ARG A 123 -10.04 -1.13 -18.56
C ARG A 123 -9.21 -1.43 -19.80
N ARG A 124 -8.80 -0.39 -20.51
CA ARG A 124 -7.96 -0.40 -21.69
C ARG A 124 -6.55 -0.10 -21.18
N PRO A 125 -5.83 -1.12 -20.67
CA PRO A 125 -4.50 -0.90 -20.11
C PRO A 125 -3.56 -0.35 -21.19
N ASN A 126 -2.69 0.56 -20.78
CA ASN A 126 -1.59 1.03 -21.61
C ASN A 126 -0.37 0.11 -21.42
N CYS A 127 0.54 0.13 -22.39
CA CYS A 127 1.79 -0.60 -22.32
C CYS A 127 2.69 0.00 -21.23
N GLN A 128 2.95 -0.80 -20.20
CA GLN A 128 3.72 -0.34 -19.05
C GLN A 128 5.20 -0.06 -19.41
N ARG A 129 5.77 -0.74 -20.42
CA ARG A 129 7.11 -0.43 -20.93
C ARG A 129 7.15 0.92 -21.64
N CYS A 130 6.21 1.20 -22.55
CA CYS A 130 6.11 2.51 -23.20
C CYS A 130 5.94 3.65 -22.18
N ALA A 131 5.12 3.43 -21.15
CA ALA A 131 4.90 4.41 -20.10
C ALA A 131 6.19 4.78 -19.34
N GLN A 132 7.15 3.85 -19.17
CA GLN A 132 8.45 4.15 -18.56
C GLN A 132 9.33 5.11 -19.39
N HIS A 133 9.03 5.23 -20.68
CA HIS A 133 9.69 6.11 -21.64
C HIS A 133 8.78 7.27 -22.08
N SER A 134 7.78 7.63 -21.27
CA SER A 134 6.84 8.73 -21.54
C SER A 134 6.02 8.58 -22.84
N VAL A 135 5.93 7.36 -23.39
CA VAL A 135 5.09 7.05 -24.57
C VAL A 135 3.82 6.34 -24.11
N VAL A 136 2.66 6.77 -24.62
CA VAL A 136 1.37 6.15 -24.29
C VAL A 136 0.88 5.32 -25.47
N ASN A 137 1.04 4.00 -25.37
CA ASN A 137 0.50 3.06 -26.34
C ASN A 137 -0.50 2.12 -25.66
N ARG A 138 -1.62 1.84 -26.33
CA ARG A 138 -2.61 0.86 -25.86
C ARG A 138 -1.96 -0.53 -25.83
N LEU A 139 -2.20 -1.33 -24.78
CA LEU A 139 -1.55 -2.64 -24.64
C LEU A 139 -2.11 -3.69 -25.61
N LYS A 140 -3.40 -3.61 -25.95
CA LYS A 140 -4.06 -4.57 -26.86
C LYS A 140 -3.34 -4.55 -28.22
N GLY A 141 -2.79 -5.69 -28.64
CA GLY A 141 -2.04 -5.85 -29.91
C GLY A 141 -0.61 -5.31 -29.90
N HIS A 142 -0.18 -4.57 -28.88
CA HIS A 142 1.08 -3.82 -28.90
C HIS A 142 2.32 -4.60 -28.43
N LYS A 143 2.16 -5.82 -27.89
CA LYS A 143 3.29 -6.58 -27.30
C LYS A 143 4.47 -6.78 -28.28
N ARG A 144 4.20 -7.08 -29.54
CA ARG A 144 5.23 -7.35 -30.57
C ARG A 144 5.75 -6.08 -31.24
N ALA A 145 4.88 -5.07 -31.40
CA ALA A 145 5.20 -3.78 -31.99
C ALA A 145 5.79 -2.77 -31.00
N CYS A 146 6.04 -3.18 -29.76
CA CYS A 146 6.54 -2.29 -28.71
C CYS A 146 8.00 -1.88 -29.01
N PRO A 147 8.31 -0.58 -29.19
CA PRO A 147 9.67 -0.12 -29.43
C PRO A 147 10.62 -0.44 -28.28
N PHE A 148 10.09 -0.56 -27.06
CA PHE A 148 10.85 -0.81 -25.84
C PHE A 148 10.75 -2.27 -25.36
N ARG A 149 10.34 -3.19 -26.24
CA ARG A 149 10.16 -4.62 -25.93
C ARG A 149 11.41 -5.21 -25.29
N ASP A 150 12.57 -4.92 -25.87
CA ASP A 150 13.86 -5.47 -25.48
C ASP A 150 14.75 -4.40 -24.81
N CYS A 151 14.14 -3.34 -24.24
CA CYS A 151 14.86 -2.36 -23.45
C CYS A 151 15.24 -2.93 -22.06
N PHE A 152 16.49 -2.70 -21.65
CA PHE A 152 17.09 -3.13 -20.38
C PHE A 152 17.42 -1.97 -19.41
N CYS A 153 16.83 -0.80 -19.61
CA CYS A 153 17.04 0.31 -18.67
C CYS A 153 16.47 -0.03 -17.28
N ALA A 154 16.96 0.63 -16.23
CA ALA A 154 16.53 0.40 -14.84
C ALA A 154 15.01 0.50 -14.67
N LYS A 155 14.35 1.45 -15.35
CA LYS A 155 12.88 1.61 -15.31
C LYS A 155 12.16 0.40 -15.91
N CYS A 156 12.66 -0.16 -17.00
CA CYS A 156 12.07 -1.35 -17.63
C CYS A 156 12.35 -2.63 -16.84
N GLN A 157 13.50 -2.74 -16.16
CA GLN A 157 13.81 -3.85 -15.25
C GLN A 157 12.75 -3.96 -14.15
N VAL A 158 12.36 -2.84 -13.52
CA VAL A 158 11.30 -2.78 -12.50
C VAL A 158 9.96 -3.28 -13.05
N VAL A 159 9.63 -2.97 -14.32
CA VAL A 159 8.40 -3.47 -14.95
C VAL A 159 8.43 -4.99 -15.11
N VAL A 160 9.58 -5.56 -15.47
CA VAL A 160 9.76 -7.02 -15.61
C VAL A 160 9.59 -7.71 -14.25
N GLU A 161 10.26 -7.21 -13.21
CA GLU A 161 10.15 -7.74 -11.85
C GLU A 161 8.71 -7.67 -11.34
N ARG A 162 8.02 -6.54 -11.55
CA ARG A 162 6.61 -6.39 -11.19
C ARG A 162 5.71 -7.38 -11.93
N GLN A 163 5.97 -7.65 -13.20
CA GLN A 163 5.21 -8.64 -13.99
C GLN A 163 5.41 -10.05 -13.43
N LYS A 164 6.63 -10.41 -13.02
CA LYS A 164 6.93 -11.68 -12.36
C LYS A 164 6.14 -11.84 -11.06
N LEU A 165 6.19 -10.82 -10.19
CA LEU A 165 5.42 -10.82 -8.93
C LEU A 165 3.91 -10.95 -9.16
N MET A 166 3.37 -10.22 -10.14
CA MET A 166 1.96 -10.33 -10.52
C MET A 166 1.61 -11.74 -11.00
N ALA A 167 2.47 -12.36 -11.82
CA ALA A 167 2.27 -13.72 -12.32
C ALA A 167 2.25 -14.74 -11.16
N ASP A 168 3.18 -14.62 -10.22
CA ASP A 168 3.26 -15.48 -9.03
C ASP A 168 2.03 -15.32 -8.14
N GLN A 169 1.59 -14.08 -7.91
CA GLN A 169 0.38 -13.79 -7.13
C GLN A 169 -0.89 -14.32 -7.82
N ILE A 170 -0.98 -14.25 -9.16
CA ILE A 170 -2.08 -14.84 -9.92
C ILE A 170 -2.04 -16.37 -9.81
N LYS A 171 -0.86 -16.99 -9.92
CA LYS A 171 -0.68 -18.44 -9.79
C LYS A 171 -1.13 -18.92 -8.40
N LEU A 172 -0.70 -18.23 -7.33
CA LEU A 172 -1.08 -18.53 -5.97
C LEU A 172 -2.60 -18.45 -5.78
N ARG A 173 -3.23 -17.34 -6.18
CA ARG A 173 -4.69 -17.16 -6.06
C ARG A 173 -5.48 -18.21 -6.84
N ARG A 174 -5.02 -18.58 -8.04
CA ARG A 174 -5.64 -19.64 -8.83
C ARG A 174 -5.52 -21.00 -8.15
N ARG A 175 -4.39 -21.29 -7.50
CA ARG A 175 -4.19 -22.52 -6.72
C ARG A 175 -5.15 -22.57 -5.53
N GLN A 176 -5.16 -21.53 -4.69
CA GLN A 176 -6.04 -21.44 -3.52
C GLN A 176 -7.53 -21.56 -3.91
N LYS A 177 -7.93 -20.97 -5.04
CA LYS A 177 -9.32 -21.09 -5.53
C LYS A 177 -9.67 -22.52 -5.93
N ARG A 178 -8.76 -23.26 -6.54
CA ARG A 178 -8.97 -24.69 -6.85
C ARG A 178 -9.05 -25.54 -5.58
N GLU A 179 -8.11 -25.34 -4.66
CA GLU A 179 -8.11 -26.06 -3.37
C GLU A 179 -9.41 -25.81 -2.59
N LYS A 180 -9.89 -24.57 -2.52
CA LYS A 180 -11.17 -24.24 -1.88
C LYS A 180 -12.37 -24.89 -2.59
N ASN A 181 -12.38 -24.90 -3.93
CA ASN A 181 -13.46 -25.56 -4.68
C ASN A 181 -13.46 -27.08 -4.46
N ASN A 182 -12.29 -27.72 -4.39
CA ASN A 182 -12.17 -29.15 -4.10
C ASN A 182 -12.65 -29.48 -2.68
N LEU A 183 -12.22 -28.72 -1.67
CA LEU A 183 -12.66 -28.89 -0.29
C LEU A 183 -14.17 -28.70 -0.12
N ASN A 184 -14.78 -27.80 -0.89
CA ASN A 184 -16.23 -27.63 -0.89
C ASN A 184 -16.94 -28.82 -1.58
N SER A 185 -16.38 -29.35 -2.67
CA SER A 185 -16.93 -30.53 -3.36
C SER A 185 -16.85 -31.81 -2.53
N GLU A 186 -15.84 -31.95 -1.67
CA GLU A 186 -15.70 -33.09 -0.74
C GLU A 186 -16.69 -33.04 0.43
N ARG A 187 -17.14 -31.84 0.83
CA ARG A 187 -18.16 -31.67 1.89
C ARG A 187 -19.59 -31.85 1.39
N GLU A 188 -19.83 -31.70 0.09
CA GLU A 188 -21.14 -31.87 -0.55
C GLU A 188 -21.36 -33.27 -1.16
N ALA A 189 -20.40 -34.19 -1.00
CA ALA A 189 -20.58 -35.58 -1.43
C ALA A 189 -21.69 -36.25 -0.58
N PRO A 190 -22.79 -36.74 -1.20
CA PRO A 190 -23.82 -37.47 -0.47
C PRO A 190 -23.23 -38.77 0.07
N MET A 191 -23.37 -39.02 1.37
CA MET A 191 -23.07 -40.34 1.95
C MET A 191 -24.05 -41.36 1.36
N THR A 192 -23.63 -42.09 0.34
CA THR A 192 -24.37 -43.27 -0.13
C THR A 192 -24.15 -44.38 0.90
N HIS A 193 -25.10 -44.55 1.82
CA HIS A 193 -25.17 -45.72 2.68
C HIS A 193 -25.44 -46.96 1.82
N SER A 194 -24.41 -47.77 1.57
CA SER A 194 -24.54 -49.08 0.97
C SER A 194 -24.95 -50.09 2.04
N LEU A 195 -26.25 -50.38 2.15
CA LEU A 195 -26.73 -51.57 2.85
C LEU A 195 -26.58 -52.77 1.93
N THR A 196 -25.60 -53.63 2.23
CA THR A 196 -25.54 -55.00 1.73
C THR A 196 -26.57 -55.86 2.47
N PRO A 197 -27.33 -56.73 1.79
CA PRO A 197 -27.80 -57.96 2.41
C PRO A 197 -27.04 -59.16 1.84
N SER A 198 -26.66 -60.03 2.78
CA SER A 198 -26.05 -61.36 2.61
C SER A 198 -26.95 -62.34 1.85
N PRO A 199 -26.42 -63.49 1.38
CA PRO A 199 -27.15 -64.43 0.53
C PRO A 199 -28.00 -65.39 1.37
N THR A 200 -29.17 -65.76 0.83
CA THR A 200 -29.94 -66.94 1.26
C THR A 200 -30.26 -67.76 0.01
N GLY A 201 -29.81 -69.01 -0.01
CA GLY A 201 -30.01 -69.98 -1.08
C GLY A 201 -28.96 -71.07 -1.02
#